data_AF-X1CP01-F1
#
_entry.id   AF-X1CP01-F1
#
_cell.length_a   1.000
_cell.length_b   1.000
_cell.length_c   1.000
_cell.angle_alpha   90.00
_cell.angle_beta   90.00
_cell.angle_gamma   90.00
#
_symmetry.space_group_name_H-M   'P 1'
#
loop_
_entity.id
_entity.type
_entity.pdbx_description
1 polymer ?
#
loop_
_entity_poly.entity_id
_entity_poly.type
_entity_poly.pdbx_seq_one_letter_code
_entity_poly.pdbx_strand_id
1 'polypeptide(L)' 'MKIVEEGIPVALSSAPMAGSTSPITLAGTLAQVNAEQLCGMVLTQSINSGTSVIYGAIPTIADMRTMNFLDGA' A
#
# COMPACT_ATOMS: atom_id res chain seq x y z
N MET A 1 3.28 1.77 -16.13
CA MET A 1 4.27 0.73 -16.47
C MET A 1 5.48 1.28 -17.22
N LYS A 2 5.32 2.27 -18.09
CA LYS A 2 6.46 2.96 -18.75
C LYS A 2 7.61 3.37 -17.81
N ILE A 3 7.30 3.88 -16.60
CA ILE A 3 8.32 4.20 -15.57
C ILE A 3 9.19 2.98 -15.19
N VAL A 4 8.57 1.80 -15.06
CA VAL A 4 9.23 0.53 -14.75
C VAL A 4 10.07 0.05 -15.93
N GLU A 5 9.55 0.19 -17.16
CA GLU A 5 10.27 -0.13 -18.40
C GLU A 5 11.51 0.76 -18.60
N GLU A 6 11.42 2.04 -18.21
CA GLU A 6 12.52 3.01 -18.27
C GLU A 6 13.52 2.87 -17.12
N GLY A 7 13.31 1.91 -16.19
CA GLY A 7 14.22 1.64 -15.08
C GLY A 7 14.20 2.70 -13.97
N ILE A 8 13.18 3.55 -13.94
CA ILE A 8 13.04 4.58 -12.90
C ILE A 8 12.51 3.91 -11.61
N PRO A 9 13.09 4.18 -10.43
CA PRO A 9 12.60 3.63 -9.17
C PRO A 9 11.15 4.02 -8.88
N VAL A 10 10.36 3.08 -8.34
CA VAL A 10 8.92 3.28 -8.07
C VAL A 10 8.62 3.16 -6.59
N ALA A 11 7.89 4.10 -6.02
CA ALA A 11 7.28 3.96 -4.70
C ALA A 11 5.87 3.38 -4.83
N LEU A 12 5.63 2.24 -4.19
CA LEU A 12 4.31 1.63 -4.14
C LEU A 12 3.50 2.28 -3.02
N SER A 13 2.55 3.13 -3.40
CA SER A 13 1.68 3.82 -2.44
C SER A 13 0.50 2.93 -2.05
N SER A 14 0.30 2.75 -0.75
CA SER A 14 -0.84 2.04 -0.15
C SER A 14 -1.32 2.84 1.05
N ALA A 15 -2.62 3.14 1.10
CA ALA A 15 -3.24 3.93 2.16
C ALA A 15 -4.55 3.29 2.67
N PRO A 16 -4.52 2.02 3.13
CA PRO A 16 -5.70 1.39 3.67
C PRO A 16 -6.08 2.02 5.01
N MET A 17 -7.38 2.17 5.22
CA MET A 17 -7.97 2.76 6.40
C MET A 17 -8.66 1.67 7.20
N ALA A 18 -8.16 1.38 8.40
CA ALA A 18 -8.70 0.36 9.30
C ALA A 18 -10.16 0.67 9.64
N GLY A 19 -11.04 -0.32 9.44
CA GLY A 19 -12.48 -0.17 9.65
C GLY A 19 -13.24 0.40 8.43
N SER A 20 -12.54 0.68 7.33
CA SER A 20 -13.14 1.11 6.07
C SER A 20 -12.61 0.31 4.89
N THR A 21 -11.44 0.65 4.36
CA THR A 21 -10.83 -0.05 3.21
C THR A 21 -9.96 -1.22 3.61
N SER A 22 -9.78 -1.46 4.92
CA SER A 22 -9.15 -2.67 5.46
C SER A 22 -9.85 -3.12 6.77
N PRO A 23 -9.61 -4.34 7.27
CA PRO A 23 -10.18 -4.80 8.53
C PRO A 23 -9.91 -3.82 9.68
N ILE A 24 -10.82 -3.72 10.65
CA ILE A 24 -10.68 -2.77 11.78
C ILE A 24 -9.54 -3.14 12.74
N THR A 25 -9.04 -4.37 12.67
CA THR A 25 -7.92 -4.85 13.49
C THR A 25 -6.58 -4.44 12.88
N LEU A 26 -5.63 -3.97 13.70
CA LEU A 26 -4.28 -3.62 13.25
C LEU A 26 -3.58 -4.75 12.50
N ALA A 27 -3.71 -6.00 12.97
CA ALA A 27 -3.11 -7.15 12.29
C ALA A 27 -3.72 -7.39 10.90
N GLY A 28 -5.05 -7.24 10.76
CA GLY A 28 -5.74 -7.34 9.47
C GLY A 28 -5.37 -6.21 8.51
N THR A 29 -5.30 -4.97 8.98
CA THR A 29 -4.78 -3.84 8.20
C THR A 29 -3.36 -4.09 7.75
N LEU A 30 -2.47 -4.53 8.65
CA LEU A 30 -1.07 -4.84 8.31
C LEU A 30 -0.97 -5.96 7.26
N ALA A 31 -1.76 -7.02 7.40
CA ALA A 31 -1.81 -8.09 6.41
C ALA A 31 -2.25 -7.58 5.04
N GLN A 32 -3.26 -6.70 5.00
CA GLN A 32 -3.75 -6.11 3.75
C GLN A 32 -2.75 -5.15 3.11
N VAL A 33 -2.09 -4.29 3.91
CA VAL A 33 -0.99 -3.43 3.43
C VAL A 33 0.08 -4.29 2.76
N ASN A 34 0.51 -5.37 3.42
CA ASN A 34 1.52 -6.27 2.86
C ASN A 34 1.04 -6.91 1.56
N ALA A 35 -0.22 -7.32 1.48
CA ALA A 35 -0.78 -7.91 0.26
C ALA A 35 -0.76 -6.92 -0.92
N GLU A 36 -1.14 -5.66 -0.69
CA GLU A 36 -1.08 -4.60 -1.71
C GLU A 36 0.34 -4.35 -2.19
N GLN A 37 1.30 -4.27 -1.26
CA GLN A 37 2.70 -4.00 -1.55
C GLN A 37 3.35 -5.16 -2.32
N LEU A 38 3.12 -6.40 -1.88
CA LEU A 38 3.63 -7.58 -2.58
C LEU A 38 3.04 -7.72 -3.98
N CYS A 39 1.75 -7.41 -4.16
CA CYS A 39 1.13 -7.38 -5.49
C CYS A 39 1.83 -6.38 -6.42
N GLY A 40 2.06 -5.15 -5.96
CA GLY A 40 2.81 -4.14 -6.71
C GLY A 40 4.25 -4.57 -7.02
N MET A 41 4.93 -5.19 -6.06
CA MET A 41 6.29 -5.72 -6.26
C MET A 41 6.29 -6.80 -7.34
N VAL A 42 5.42 -7.81 -7.26
CA VAL A 42 5.30 -8.86 -8.29
C VAL A 42 5.03 -8.26 -9.66
N LEU A 43 4.14 -7.27 -9.74
CA LEU A 43 3.82 -6.59 -10.99
C LEU A 43 5.02 -5.85 -11.59
N THR A 44 5.76 -5.08 -10.78
CA THR A 44 6.97 -4.38 -11.26
C THR A 44 8.06 -5.35 -11.71
N GLN A 45 8.28 -6.44 -10.95
CA GLN A 45 9.28 -7.46 -11.30
C GLN A 45 8.91 -8.26 -12.55
N SER A 46 7.61 -8.44 -12.82
CA SER A 46 7.11 -9.12 -14.02
C SER A 46 7.32 -8.30 -15.30
N ILE A 47 7.48 -6.99 -15.18
CA ILE A 47 7.71 -6.07 -16.32
C ILE A 47 9.20 -5.86 -16.55
N ASN A 48 9.96 -5.59 -15.48
CA ASN A 48 11.39 -5.38 -15.54
C ASN A 48 12.05 -5.97 -14.28
N SER A 49 12.68 -7.12 -14.43
CA SER A 49 13.32 -7.82 -13.31
C SER A 49 14.47 -6.99 -12.73
N GLY A 50 14.49 -6.85 -11.40
CA GLY A 50 15.46 -6.00 -10.70
C GLY A 50 15.01 -4.54 -10.57
N THR A 51 13.76 -4.20 -10.92
CA THR A 51 13.20 -2.85 -10.68
C THR A 51 13.38 -2.47 -9.21
N SER A 52 13.93 -1.27 -8.97
CA SER A 52 14.05 -0.72 -7.63
C SER A 52 12.69 -0.22 -7.15
N VAL A 53 12.24 -0.74 -6.00
CA VAL A 53 10.91 -0.45 -5.45
C VAL A 53 11.01 0.00 -3.99
N ILE A 54 10.23 1.01 -3.62
CA ILE A 54 10.08 1.47 -2.23
C ILE A 54 8.72 1.00 -1.70
N TYR A 55 8.74 0.33 -0.55
CA TYR A 55 7.54 -0.03 0.21
C TYR A 55 6.95 1.23 0.86
N GLY A 56 6.00 1.88 0.20
CA GLY A 56 5.47 3.19 0.55
C GLY A 56 4.10 3.14 1.20
N ALA A 57 3.95 2.37 2.29
CA ALA A 57 2.67 2.23 2.97
C ALA A 57 2.42 3.34 4.01
N ILE A 58 1.19 3.87 4.02
CA ILE A 58 0.69 4.89 4.95
C ILE A 58 -0.71 4.50 5.47
N PRO A 59 -0.83 3.36 6.21
CA PRO A 59 -2.11 2.92 6.74
C PRO A 59 -2.64 3.89 7.80
N THR A 60 -3.96 4.04 7.88
CA THR A 60 -4.65 4.89 8.85
C THR A 60 -5.86 4.22 9.48
N ILE A 61 -6.64 4.95 10.29
CA ILE A 61 -7.84 4.46 10.97
C ILE A 61 -9.03 5.35 10.60
N ALA A 62 -10.21 4.74 10.40
CA ALA A 62 -11.47 5.46 10.26
C ALA A 62 -12.02 5.84 11.64
N ASP A 63 -12.42 7.09 11.83
CA ASP A 63 -13.28 7.44 12.96
C ASP A 63 -14.66 6.79 12.78
N MET A 64 -14.98 5.77 13.56
CA MET A 64 -16.24 5.04 13.44
C MET A 64 -17.50 5.88 13.73
N ARG A 65 -17.37 7.10 14.28
CA ARG A 65 -18.51 8.01 14.48
C ARG A 65 -18.81 8.86 13.25
N THR A 66 -17.76 9.31 12.56
CA THR A 66 -17.86 10.29 11.48
C THR A 66 -17.46 9.72 10.11
N MET A 67 -16.84 8.54 10.11
CA MET A 67 -16.13 7.91 8.99
C MET A 67 -15.02 8.78 8.40
N ASN A 68 -14.55 9.77 9.16
CA ASN A 68 -13.43 10.61 8.75
C ASN A 68 -12.11 9.84 8.80
N PHE A 69 -11.18 10.27 7.94
CA PHE A 69 -9.80 9.83 7.95
C PHE A 69 -9.06 10.42 9.16
N LEU A 70 -8.47 9.56 9.99
CA LEU A 70 -7.62 9.99 11.11
C LEU A 70 -6.15 9.88 10.72
N ASP A 71 -5.48 11.03 10.60
CA ASP A 71 -4.04 11.11 10.37
C ASP A 71 -3.27 11.04 11.70
N GLY A 72 -2.20 10.25 11.75
CA GLY A 72 -1.33 10.11 12.93
C GLY A 72 -1.89 9.32 14.13
N ALA A 73 -2.98 8.57 13.94
CA ALA A 73 -3.62 7.74 14.96
C ALA A 73 -3.01 6.34 15.12
#